data_AF-A0A3D2W8I9-F1
#
_entry.id   AF-A0A3D2W8I9-F1
#
_cell.length_a   1.000
_cell.length_b   1.000
_cell.length_c   1.000
_cell.angle_alpha   90.00
_cell.angle_beta   90.00
_cell.angle_gamma   90.00
#
_symmetry.space_group_name_H-M   'P 1'
#
loop_
_entity.id
_entity.type
_entity.pdbx_description
1 polymer ?
#
loop_
_entity_poly.entity_id
_entity_poly.type
_entity_poly.pdbx_seq_one_letter_code
_entity_poly.pdbx_strand_id
1 'polypeptide(L)'
;MEYFDICDEKGIPTGETIERSEAHAHGVLHRTAHIWVTRDVNGRRQVLLQQRSFQKDSYPGLFDTSSAGHIQAGDEPLESALRELQEELGIEAKGEQLHFAGTFRIRYSEEFYGRPFHDNEIVFVYVYQEPVNIEELQIQKEELECVRWFDLEEVYDACLKSRKDICVPVGGLKALMDYLQVQIPKKMIASDFDGSIRWLHDVTEEDREAIRRWREAGNLFVIDTGRSMESISEQAEKYDIVPDYYITNNGGMIYTGSGKNLLASYIDPITAVDIMYAAENIGNVVSYVVNDGYHRHRIIVDEALKDQRYPSLEPDLSPDELKNLGRYAQIVISMDTVEHASETVKKINGYFPDVLAAYANRYVADIIPKGISKASGLRHLCEYLFFDEADVITFGDADNDIPLFHFNKNTYCISSAEEEVQKEACHTVSCIRELIEQNL
;
A
#
# COMPACT_ATOMS: atom_id res chain seq x y z
N MET A 1 47.58 -2.03 -0.19
CA MET A 1 47.10 -3.40 -0.43
C MET A 1 46.28 -3.76 0.78
N GLU A 2 45.02 -4.12 0.55
CA GLU A 2 44.04 -4.42 1.59
C GLU A 2 43.95 -5.94 1.75
N TYR A 3 43.90 -6.40 3.00
CA TYR A 3 43.86 -7.82 3.36
C TYR A 3 42.61 -8.12 4.17
N PHE A 4 42.03 -9.28 3.92
CA PHE A 4 40.87 -9.79 4.64
C PHE A 4 41.24 -11.06 5.40
N ASP A 5 40.57 -11.30 6.53
CA ASP A 5 40.58 -12.62 7.15
C ASP A 5 39.74 -13.60 6.32
N ILE A 6 40.30 -14.79 6.09
CA ILE A 6 39.50 -15.93 5.64
C ILE A 6 38.67 -16.40 6.83
N CYS A 7 37.36 -16.58 6.63
CA CYS A 7 36.46 -16.98 7.71
C CYS A 7 35.67 -18.25 7.39
N ASP A 8 35.11 -18.85 8.43
CA ASP A 8 34.16 -19.95 8.31
C ASP A 8 32.73 -19.46 8.03
N GLU A 9 31.79 -20.40 7.91
CA GLU A 9 30.37 -20.13 7.65
C GLU A 9 29.66 -19.34 8.77
N LYS A 10 30.30 -19.16 9.93
CA LYS A 10 29.81 -18.33 11.04
C LYS A 10 30.49 -16.96 11.08
N GLY A 11 31.36 -16.66 10.12
CA GLY A 11 32.16 -15.44 10.09
C GLY A 11 33.30 -15.43 11.12
N ILE A 12 33.72 -16.60 11.63
CA ILE A 12 34.85 -16.70 12.56
C ILE A 12 36.15 -16.81 11.74
N PRO A 13 37.15 -15.93 11.96
CA PRO A 13 38.45 -16.01 11.28
C PRO A 13 39.14 -17.37 11.46
N THR A 14 39.73 -17.90 10.39
CA THR A 14 40.49 -19.17 10.42
C THR A 14 41.94 -18.98 10.91
N GLY A 15 42.41 -17.73 10.96
CA GLY A 15 43.81 -17.36 11.20
C GLY A 15 44.64 -17.18 9.92
N GLU A 16 44.05 -17.38 8.75
CA GLU A 16 44.66 -17.10 7.45
C GLU A 16 44.11 -15.79 6.87
N THR A 17 44.95 -15.07 6.11
CA THR A 17 44.59 -13.79 5.46
C THR A 17 44.79 -13.87 3.96
N ILE A 18 44.00 -13.10 3.20
CA ILE A 18 44.07 -13.04 1.74
C ILE A 18 44.01 -11.59 1.25
N GLU A 19 44.69 -11.28 0.14
CA GLU A 19 44.55 -9.98 -0.50
C GLU A 19 43.14 -9.82 -1.10
N ARG A 20 42.54 -8.63 -0.96
CA ARG A 20 41.20 -8.33 -1.47
C ARG A 20 40.96 -8.79 -2.91
N SER A 21 41.88 -8.49 -3.82
CA SER A 21 41.76 -8.90 -5.23
C SER A 21 41.72 -10.40 -5.43
N GLU A 22 42.50 -11.16 -4.65
CA GLU A 22 42.52 -12.62 -4.71
C GLU A 22 41.26 -13.21 -4.07
N ALA A 23 40.76 -12.59 -3.00
CA ALA A 23 39.51 -12.98 -2.37
C ALA A 23 38.34 -12.91 -3.36
N HIS A 24 38.20 -11.78 -4.07
CA HIS A 24 37.15 -11.59 -5.09
C HIS A 24 37.40 -12.38 -6.37
N ALA A 25 38.66 -12.66 -6.74
CA ALA A 25 38.98 -13.51 -7.91
C ALA A 25 38.64 -14.99 -7.67
N HIS A 26 38.72 -15.45 -6.42
CA HIS A 26 38.51 -16.86 -6.06
C HIS A 26 37.23 -17.12 -5.25
N GLY A 27 36.46 -16.08 -4.91
CA GLY A 27 35.24 -16.18 -4.12
C GLY A 27 35.50 -16.70 -2.71
N VAL A 28 36.64 -16.32 -2.12
CA VAL A 28 37.02 -16.74 -0.76
C VAL A 28 36.09 -16.08 0.24
N LEU A 29 35.59 -16.87 1.20
CA LEU A 29 34.67 -16.38 2.21
C LEU A 29 35.39 -15.39 3.13
N HIS A 30 34.87 -14.17 3.19
CA HIS A 30 35.39 -13.07 4.00
C HIS A 30 34.25 -12.32 4.70
N ARG A 31 34.55 -11.21 5.39
CA ARG A 31 33.61 -10.53 6.30
C ARG A 31 33.36 -9.08 5.86
N THR A 32 32.12 -8.63 5.98
CA THR A 32 31.70 -7.24 5.75
C THR A 32 30.84 -6.73 6.90
N ALA A 33 30.80 -5.42 7.10
CA ALA A 33 29.91 -4.74 8.03
C ALA A 33 28.93 -3.88 7.24
N HIS A 34 27.63 -4.01 7.55
CA HIS A 34 26.56 -3.19 6.97
C HIS A 34 25.86 -2.42 8.09
N ILE A 35 25.71 -1.12 7.92
CA ILE A 35 25.08 -0.22 8.88
C ILE A 35 23.78 0.31 8.30
N TRP A 36 22.71 0.21 9.08
CA TRP A 36 21.41 0.80 8.79
C TRP A 36 21.15 1.99 9.71
N VAL A 37 21.19 3.19 9.14
CA VAL A 37 20.77 4.41 9.82
C VAL A 37 19.26 4.54 9.66
N THR A 38 18.54 4.59 10.79
CA THR A 38 17.07 4.59 10.80
C THR A 38 16.49 5.71 11.64
N ARG A 39 15.25 6.09 11.34
CA ARG A 39 14.49 7.05 12.15
C ARG A 39 12.99 6.75 12.10
N ASP A 40 12.28 7.17 13.15
CA ASP A 40 10.82 7.20 13.16
C ASP A 40 10.31 8.63 12.89
N VAL A 41 9.50 8.78 11.84
CA VAL A 41 8.89 10.08 11.47
C VAL A 41 7.41 9.88 11.20
N ASN A 42 6.55 10.58 11.94
CA ASN A 42 5.09 10.52 11.78
C ASN A 42 4.51 9.10 11.83
N GLY A 43 5.08 8.23 12.67
CA GLY A 43 4.66 6.83 12.79
C GLY A 43 5.15 5.91 11.67
N ARG A 44 6.02 6.39 10.76
CA ARG A 44 6.69 5.57 9.75
C ARG A 44 8.16 5.39 10.08
N ARG A 45 8.67 4.20 9.81
CA ARG A 45 10.10 3.89 9.87
C ARG A 45 10.75 4.24 8.54
N GLN A 46 11.80 5.03 8.61
CA GLN A 46 12.62 5.40 7.46
C GLN A 46 14.04 4.88 7.63
N VAL A 47 14.65 4.55 6.50
CA VAL A 47 16.05 4.17 6.38
C VAL A 47 16.77 5.19 5.51
N LEU A 48 18.01 5.50 5.87
CA LEU A 48 18.89 6.30 5.03
C LEU A 48 19.54 5.36 4.01
N LEU A 49 19.40 5.64 2.70
CA LEU A 49 20.15 4.93 1.67
C LEU A 49 21.18 5.88 1.06
N GLN A 50 22.35 5.33 0.71
CA GLN A 50 23.37 6.06 -0.03
C GLN A 50 23.28 5.74 -1.51
N GLN A 51 23.38 6.75 -2.36
CA GLN A 51 23.57 6.55 -3.79
C GLN A 51 25.06 6.34 -4.07
N ARG A 52 25.43 5.15 -4.53
CA ARG A 52 26.83 4.80 -4.83
C ARG A 52 27.42 5.75 -5.87
N SER A 53 28.69 6.13 -5.70
CA SER A 53 29.42 6.99 -6.63
C SER A 53 29.38 6.40 -8.05
N PHE A 54 29.26 7.25 -9.07
CA PHE A 54 29.34 6.79 -10.45
C PHE A 54 30.72 6.23 -10.83
N GLN A 55 31.72 6.42 -9.96
CA GLN A 55 33.08 5.92 -10.12
C GLN A 55 33.28 4.52 -9.55
N LYS A 56 32.30 3.95 -8.84
CA LYS A 56 32.41 2.60 -8.25
C LYS A 56 32.43 1.53 -9.34
N ASP A 57 33.21 0.49 -9.10
CA ASP A 57 33.32 -0.64 -10.03
C ASP A 57 32.03 -1.47 -10.11
N SER A 58 31.33 -1.61 -8.98
CA SER A 58 30.09 -2.36 -8.86
C SER A 58 28.90 -1.45 -8.54
N TYR A 59 27.81 -1.67 -9.30
CA TYR A 59 26.51 -1.00 -9.14
C TYR A 59 26.58 0.55 -9.06
N PRO A 60 27.29 1.24 -9.99
CA PRO A 60 27.45 2.69 -9.93
C PRO A 60 26.10 3.42 -10.05
N GLY A 61 25.88 4.43 -9.18
CA GLY A 61 24.67 5.27 -9.19
C GLY A 61 23.42 4.64 -8.58
N LEU A 62 23.48 3.40 -8.08
CA LEU A 62 22.35 2.73 -7.42
C LEU A 62 22.30 3.08 -5.92
N PHE A 63 21.11 3.03 -5.34
CA PHE A 63 20.92 3.18 -3.90
C PHE A 63 21.19 1.88 -3.16
N ASP A 64 21.99 1.98 -2.10
CA ASP A 64 22.46 0.88 -1.27
C ASP A 64 22.27 1.20 0.22
N THR A 65 22.57 0.22 1.06
CA THR A 65 22.60 0.26 2.53
C THR A 65 23.28 1.54 3.04
N SER A 66 22.89 2.07 4.20
CA SER A 66 23.31 3.41 4.66
C SER A 66 24.82 3.62 4.65
N SER A 67 25.55 2.60 5.10
CA SER A 67 27.00 2.50 4.98
C SER A 67 27.40 1.02 4.98
N ALA A 68 28.43 0.66 4.21
CA ALA A 68 28.89 -0.73 4.13
C ALA A 68 30.35 -0.85 3.67
N GLY A 69 31.11 -1.71 4.32
CA GLY A 69 32.51 -1.94 3.96
C GLY A 69 33.09 -3.27 4.41
N HIS A 70 34.23 -3.62 3.84
CA HIS A 70 34.99 -4.82 4.16
C HIS A 70 35.63 -4.73 5.55
N ILE A 71 35.61 -5.85 6.28
CA ILE A 71 36.32 -5.95 7.56
C ILE A 71 37.76 -6.33 7.27
N GLN A 72 38.70 -5.46 7.62
CA GLN A 72 40.12 -5.69 7.39
C GLN A 72 40.65 -6.84 8.27
N ALA A 73 41.72 -7.47 7.82
CA ALA A 73 42.36 -8.55 8.55
C ALA A 73 42.77 -8.11 9.96
N GLY A 74 42.28 -8.82 10.98
CA GLY A 74 42.51 -8.53 12.38
C GLY A 74 41.49 -7.60 13.05
N ASP A 75 40.60 -6.96 12.29
CA ASP A 75 39.56 -6.09 12.84
C ASP A 75 38.34 -6.90 13.33
N GLU A 76 37.68 -6.37 14.36
CA GLU A 76 36.37 -6.84 14.78
C GLU A 76 35.24 -6.15 13.98
N PRO A 77 34.09 -6.82 13.76
CA PRO A 77 33.02 -6.27 12.94
C PRO A 77 32.49 -4.90 13.39
N LEU A 78 32.40 -4.68 14.71
CA LEU A 78 31.95 -3.40 15.26
C LEU A 78 32.95 -2.26 15.00
N GLU A 79 34.25 -2.55 15.05
CA GLU A 79 35.29 -1.54 14.81
C GLU A 79 35.27 -1.08 13.36
N SER A 80 35.13 -2.04 12.43
CA SER A 80 34.92 -1.71 11.02
C SER A 80 33.62 -0.94 10.82
N ALA A 81 32.50 -1.37 11.42
CA ALA A 81 31.22 -0.66 11.28
C ALA A 81 31.29 0.81 11.72
N LEU A 82 32.02 1.12 12.80
CA LEU A 82 32.26 2.49 13.26
C LEU A 82 33.11 3.29 12.27
N ARG A 83 34.16 2.67 11.73
CA ARG A 83 35.05 3.28 10.74
C ARG A 83 34.30 3.61 9.45
N GLU A 84 33.61 2.64 8.84
CA GLU A 84 32.88 2.85 7.58
C GLU A 84 31.81 3.95 7.74
N LEU A 85 31.08 3.94 8.86
CA LEU A 85 30.07 4.95 9.15
C LEU A 85 30.67 6.38 9.25
N GLN A 86 31.88 6.49 9.81
CA GLN A 86 32.61 7.76 9.86
C GLN A 86 33.19 8.14 8.50
N GLU A 87 33.80 7.20 7.76
CA GLU A 87 34.46 7.45 6.48
C GLU A 87 33.45 7.83 5.39
N GLU A 88 32.37 7.06 5.23
CA GLU A 88 31.39 7.29 4.16
C GLU A 88 30.45 8.46 4.45
N LEU A 89 29.92 8.55 5.68
CA LEU A 89 28.87 9.51 6.05
C LEU A 89 29.36 10.65 6.95
N GLY A 90 30.55 10.57 7.54
CA GLY A 90 31.02 11.55 8.53
C GLY A 90 30.35 11.44 9.89
N ILE A 91 29.69 10.31 10.20
CA ILE A 91 28.98 10.10 11.46
C ILE A 91 29.94 9.50 12.50
N GLU A 92 30.30 10.28 13.52
CA GLU A 92 31.08 9.81 14.66
C GLU A 92 30.20 9.11 15.70
N ALA A 93 30.04 7.80 15.55
CA ALA A 93 29.30 6.96 16.49
C ALA A 93 30.20 6.38 17.59
N LYS A 94 29.58 6.01 18.71
CA LYS A 94 30.18 5.14 19.73
C LYS A 94 29.67 3.71 19.57
N GLY A 95 30.47 2.73 20.01
CA GLY A 95 30.09 1.32 19.93
C GLY A 95 28.74 0.97 20.58
N GLU A 96 28.36 1.70 21.66
CA GLU A 96 27.06 1.54 22.32
C GLU A 96 25.86 2.02 21.49
N GLN A 97 26.10 2.77 20.41
CA GLN A 97 25.08 3.32 19.51
C GLN A 97 24.87 2.48 18.24
N LEU A 98 25.73 1.46 18.00
CA LEU A 98 25.57 0.51 16.91
C LEU A 98 25.05 -0.81 17.45
N HIS A 99 23.78 -1.10 17.18
CA HIS A 99 23.11 -2.27 17.71
C HIS A 99 23.17 -3.41 16.71
N PHE A 100 23.67 -4.57 17.15
CA PHE A 100 23.78 -5.74 16.28
C PHE A 100 22.39 -6.34 15.97
N ALA A 101 22.04 -6.40 14.69
CA ALA A 101 20.76 -6.94 14.20
C ALA A 101 20.84 -8.38 13.68
N GLY A 102 22.04 -8.88 13.39
CA GLY A 102 22.25 -10.26 12.95
C GLY A 102 23.29 -10.40 11.85
N THR A 103 23.37 -11.59 11.28
CA THR A 103 24.25 -11.90 10.16
C THR A 103 23.49 -12.51 8.99
N PHE A 104 23.92 -12.23 7.78
CA PHE A 104 23.46 -12.95 6.59
C PHE A 104 24.63 -13.19 5.63
N ARG A 105 24.43 -14.08 4.65
CA ARG A 105 25.44 -14.41 3.65
C ARG A 105 25.11 -13.77 2.32
N ILE A 106 26.09 -13.11 1.71
CA ILE A 106 26.06 -12.71 0.31
C ILE A 106 26.87 -13.72 -0.48
N ARG A 107 26.33 -14.18 -1.61
CA ARG A 107 27.07 -14.99 -2.56
C ARG A 107 26.57 -14.74 -3.97
N TYR A 108 27.39 -14.13 -4.81
CA TYR A 108 27.09 -13.98 -6.24
C TYR A 108 28.37 -14.01 -7.07
N SER A 109 28.19 -14.03 -8.38
CA SER A 109 29.28 -13.99 -9.33
C SER A 109 28.85 -13.18 -10.53
N GLU A 110 29.53 -12.07 -10.75
CA GLU A 110 29.27 -11.15 -11.86
C GLU A 110 30.57 -10.83 -12.61
N GLU A 111 30.44 -10.14 -13.73
CA GLU A 111 31.56 -9.65 -14.51
C GLU A 111 31.53 -8.12 -14.54
N PHE A 112 32.54 -7.48 -13.95
CA PHE A 112 32.71 -6.04 -14.00
C PHE A 112 33.90 -5.70 -14.89
N TYR A 113 33.67 -4.90 -15.93
CA TYR A 113 34.71 -4.47 -16.89
C TYR A 113 35.53 -5.62 -17.51
N GLY A 114 34.89 -6.76 -17.80
CA GLY A 114 35.56 -7.92 -18.39
C GLY A 114 36.35 -8.78 -17.39
N ARG A 115 36.21 -8.53 -16.08
CA ARG A 115 36.87 -9.30 -15.02
C ARG A 115 35.81 -10.01 -14.17
N PRO A 116 35.99 -11.31 -13.89
CA PRO A 116 35.11 -12.01 -12.96
C PRO A 116 35.25 -11.44 -11.56
N PHE A 117 34.12 -11.26 -10.89
CA PHE A 117 34.02 -10.83 -9.51
C PHE A 117 33.11 -11.82 -8.77
N HIS A 118 33.72 -12.57 -7.86
CA HIS A 118 33.03 -13.57 -7.05
C HIS A 118 32.93 -13.04 -5.63
N ASP A 119 31.73 -12.60 -5.28
CA ASP A 119 31.47 -12.10 -3.94
C ASP A 119 30.94 -13.23 -3.05
N ASN A 120 31.53 -13.39 -1.88
CA ASN A 120 31.19 -14.44 -0.93
C ASN A 120 31.53 -13.96 0.47
N GLU A 121 30.51 -13.47 1.18
CA GLU A 121 30.70 -12.69 2.40
C GLU A 121 29.76 -13.14 3.50
N ILE A 122 30.24 -13.11 4.75
CA ILE A 122 29.40 -13.04 5.94
C ILE A 122 29.28 -11.59 6.35
N VAL A 123 28.06 -11.08 6.26
CA VAL A 123 27.74 -9.68 6.56
C VAL A 123 27.27 -9.57 8.01
N PHE A 124 27.86 -8.64 8.76
CA PHE A 124 27.44 -8.27 10.11
C PHE A 124 26.59 -7.00 10.05
N VAL A 125 25.32 -7.11 10.45
CA VAL A 125 24.35 -6.02 10.33
C VAL A 125 24.25 -5.26 11.64
N TYR A 126 24.44 -3.94 11.56
CA TYR A 126 24.29 -3.01 12.67
C TYR A 126 23.22 -1.96 12.37
N VAL A 127 22.57 -1.46 13.42
CA VAL A 127 21.53 -0.44 13.35
C VAL A 127 21.96 0.76 14.18
N TYR A 128 21.86 1.94 13.58
CA TYR A 128 22.11 3.23 14.19
C TYR A 128 20.81 4.06 14.19
N GLN A 129 20.39 4.58 15.34
CA GLN A 129 19.08 5.21 15.51
C GLN A 129 19.14 6.63 16.10
N GLU A 130 20.34 7.18 16.23
CA GLU A 130 20.50 8.55 16.75
C GLU A 130 20.04 9.58 15.71
N PRO A 131 19.67 10.81 16.13
CA PRO A 131 19.27 11.86 15.21
C PRO A 131 20.38 12.20 14.20
N VAL A 132 20.05 12.15 12.91
CA VAL A 132 20.96 12.50 11.81
C VAL A 132 20.37 13.64 10.99
N ASN A 133 21.13 14.74 10.85
CA ASN A 133 20.86 15.78 9.88
C ASN A 133 21.64 15.51 8.59
N ILE A 134 20.94 15.09 7.53
CA ILE A 134 21.58 14.73 6.25
C ILE A 134 22.22 15.92 5.53
N GLU A 135 21.80 17.15 5.83
CA GLU A 135 22.37 18.35 5.22
C GLU A 135 23.75 18.71 5.80
N GLU A 136 24.09 18.16 6.96
CA GLU A 136 25.35 18.40 7.67
C GLU A 136 26.37 17.26 7.49
N LEU A 137 25.99 16.18 6.81
CA LEU A 137 26.86 15.02 6.60
C LEU A 137 28.06 15.37 5.71
N GLN A 138 29.23 14.90 6.14
CA GLN A 138 30.46 15.01 5.38
C GLN A 138 30.67 13.72 4.59
N ILE A 139 30.04 13.66 3.41
CA ILE A 139 30.06 12.45 2.59
C ILE A 139 31.38 12.29 1.83
N GLN A 140 31.86 11.05 1.72
CA GLN A 140 33.00 10.70 0.88
C GLN A 140 32.57 10.54 -0.58
N LYS A 141 32.96 11.51 -1.42
CA LYS A 141 32.57 11.61 -2.85
C LYS A 141 33.05 10.44 -3.70
N GLU A 142 34.15 9.81 -3.30
CA GLU A 142 34.69 8.62 -3.96
C GLU A 142 33.78 7.40 -3.75
N GLU A 143 33.04 7.37 -2.65
CA GLU A 143 32.16 6.25 -2.27
C GLU A 143 30.70 6.50 -2.69
N LEU A 144 30.19 7.73 -2.50
CA LEU A 144 28.77 8.04 -2.72
C LEU A 144 28.53 9.43 -3.33
N GLU A 145 27.44 9.55 -4.09
CA GLU A 145 26.98 10.82 -4.69
C GLU A 145 26.12 11.65 -3.73
N CYS A 146 25.18 10.99 -3.06
CA CYS A 146 24.25 11.61 -2.11
C CYS A 146 23.62 10.56 -1.18
N VAL A 147 22.91 11.04 -0.16
CA VAL A 147 22.07 10.20 0.71
C VAL A 147 20.63 10.69 0.72
N ARG A 148 19.68 9.78 0.92
CA ARG A 148 18.25 10.10 0.98
C ARG A 148 17.52 9.18 1.97
N TRP A 149 16.50 9.73 2.60
CA TRP A 149 15.57 8.94 3.41
C TRP A 149 14.53 8.27 2.54
N PHE A 150 14.28 6.99 2.81
CA PHE A 150 13.25 6.18 2.18
C PHE A 150 12.36 5.56 3.25
N ASP A 151 11.08 5.36 2.94
CA ASP A 151 10.20 4.56 3.80
C ASP A 151 10.68 3.09 3.75
N LEU A 152 10.83 2.45 4.92
CA LEU A 152 11.43 1.11 5.02
C LEU A 152 10.66 0.06 4.21
N GLU A 153 9.33 0.15 4.22
CA GLU A 153 8.44 -0.72 3.43
C GLU A 153 8.67 -0.52 1.92
N GLU A 154 8.83 0.72 1.46
CA GLU A 154 9.12 1.03 0.04
C GLU A 154 10.43 0.39 -0.42
N VAL A 155 11.46 0.40 0.42
CA VAL A 155 12.75 -0.24 0.11
C VAL A 155 12.59 -1.76 0.02
N TYR A 156 11.82 -2.36 0.93
CA TYR A 156 11.57 -3.80 0.91
C TYR A 156 10.87 -4.24 -0.37
N ASP A 157 9.81 -3.55 -0.76
CA ASP A 157 9.08 -3.90 -1.96
C ASP A 157 9.87 -3.58 -3.23
N ALA A 158 10.68 -2.54 -3.22
CA ALA A 158 11.60 -2.24 -4.31
C ALA A 158 12.60 -3.40 -4.56
N CYS A 159 13.13 -3.98 -3.49
CA CYS A 159 14.01 -5.14 -3.57
C CYS A 159 13.26 -6.38 -4.10
N LEU A 160 12.03 -6.64 -3.64
CA LEU A 160 11.22 -7.76 -4.15
C LEU A 160 10.88 -7.62 -5.63
N LYS A 161 10.54 -6.41 -6.06
CA LYS A 161 10.15 -6.10 -7.45
C LYS A 161 11.35 -5.82 -8.37
N SER A 162 12.58 -6.00 -7.89
CA SER A 162 13.81 -5.80 -8.65
C SER A 162 13.89 -4.42 -9.31
N ARG A 163 13.53 -3.35 -8.57
CA ARG A 163 13.70 -1.97 -9.02
C ARG A 163 15.17 -1.71 -9.39
N LYS A 164 15.38 -1.13 -10.57
CA LYS A 164 16.73 -0.98 -11.14
C LYS A 164 17.57 0.11 -10.47
N ASP A 165 16.98 0.96 -9.64
CA ASP A 165 17.62 2.05 -8.93
C ASP A 165 18.07 1.69 -7.50
N ILE A 166 17.70 0.52 -6.97
CA ILE A 166 18.05 0.06 -5.62
C ILE A 166 18.78 -1.29 -5.71
N CYS A 167 19.94 -1.41 -5.08
CA CYS A 167 20.76 -2.63 -5.01
C CYS A 167 20.98 -3.15 -3.59
N VAL A 168 20.14 -2.73 -2.64
CA VAL A 168 20.17 -3.19 -1.25
C VAL A 168 20.07 -4.73 -1.16
N PRO A 169 20.95 -5.40 -0.39
CA PRO A 169 20.83 -6.84 -0.14
C PRO A 169 19.61 -7.18 0.73
N VAL A 170 18.69 -7.99 0.19
CA VAL A 170 17.45 -8.43 0.87
C VAL A 170 17.73 -9.09 2.23
N GLY A 171 18.83 -9.82 2.36
CA GLY A 171 19.20 -10.46 3.63
C GLY A 171 19.48 -9.45 4.76
N GLY A 172 20.19 -8.36 4.45
CA GLY A 172 20.45 -7.28 5.40
C GLY A 172 19.20 -6.51 5.77
N LEU A 173 18.33 -6.29 4.79
CA LEU A 173 17.03 -5.65 5.01
C LEU A 173 16.12 -6.49 5.92
N LYS A 174 16.07 -7.82 5.72
CA LYS A 174 15.33 -8.73 6.61
C LYS A 174 15.87 -8.70 8.04
N ALA A 175 17.19 -8.74 8.22
CA ALA A 175 17.81 -8.62 9.54
C ALA A 175 17.43 -7.30 10.24
N LEU A 176 17.44 -6.18 9.50
CA LEU A 176 16.97 -4.89 10.02
C LEU A 176 15.49 -4.96 10.44
N MET A 177 14.63 -5.49 9.58
CA MET A 177 13.19 -5.57 9.84
C MET A 177 12.86 -6.46 11.03
N ASP A 178 13.55 -7.58 11.18
CA ASP A 178 13.45 -8.46 12.35
C ASP A 178 13.89 -7.72 13.63
N TYR A 179 15.02 -7.02 13.59
CA TYR A 179 15.52 -6.22 14.72
C TYR A 179 14.54 -5.12 15.13
N LEU A 180 13.98 -4.40 14.16
CA LEU A 180 13.00 -3.36 14.39
C LEU A 180 11.61 -3.94 14.76
N GLN A 181 11.39 -5.25 14.63
CA GLN A 181 10.09 -5.90 14.78
C GLN A 181 9.05 -5.30 13.82
N VAL A 182 9.44 -5.03 12.57
CA VAL A 182 8.50 -4.63 11.51
C VAL A 182 7.75 -5.87 11.06
N GLN A 183 6.43 -5.90 11.25
CA GLN A 183 5.60 -6.89 10.59
C GLN A 183 5.32 -6.41 9.16
N ILE A 184 5.85 -7.15 8.18
CA ILE A 184 5.48 -6.95 6.78
C ILE A 184 4.13 -7.61 6.58
N PRO A 185 3.13 -6.90 6.06
CA PRO A 185 1.86 -7.54 5.84
C PRO A 185 1.99 -8.66 4.83
N LYS A 186 1.58 -9.86 5.23
CA LYS A 186 1.78 -11.07 4.41
C LYS A 186 0.68 -11.24 3.38
N LYS A 187 -0.53 -10.79 3.72
CA LYS A 187 -1.75 -10.90 2.92
C LYS A 187 -2.65 -9.70 3.16
N MET A 188 -3.53 -9.43 2.20
CA MET A 188 -4.57 -8.41 2.31
C MET A 188 -5.93 -9.05 2.02
N ILE A 189 -6.94 -8.79 2.85
CA ILE A 189 -8.33 -9.01 2.46
C ILE A 189 -8.94 -7.67 2.08
N ALA A 190 -9.50 -7.57 0.89
CA ALA A 190 -10.34 -6.47 0.45
C ALA A 190 -11.77 -6.98 0.26
N SER A 191 -12.70 -6.47 1.07
CA SER A 191 -14.05 -7.01 1.15
C SER A 191 -15.09 -5.94 0.93
N ASP A 192 -16.15 -6.28 0.17
CA ASP A 192 -17.39 -5.51 0.26
C ASP A 192 -17.97 -5.56 1.68
N PHE A 193 -18.79 -4.56 2.01
CA PHE A 193 -19.46 -4.46 3.29
C PHE A 193 -20.91 -4.96 3.27
N ASP A 194 -21.72 -4.57 2.30
CA ASP A 194 -23.17 -4.76 2.32
C ASP A 194 -23.57 -6.04 1.58
N GLY A 195 -23.90 -7.11 2.32
CA GLY A 195 -24.16 -8.42 1.72
C GLY A 195 -22.95 -9.35 1.75
N SER A 196 -21.79 -8.82 2.10
CA SER A 196 -20.55 -9.57 2.34
C SER A 196 -20.18 -9.64 3.83
N ILE A 197 -19.61 -8.56 4.40
CA ILE A 197 -19.34 -8.50 5.86
C ILE A 197 -20.64 -8.40 6.66
N ARG A 198 -21.53 -7.48 6.27
CA ARG A 198 -22.82 -7.25 6.90
C ARG A 198 -23.89 -8.03 6.15
N TRP A 199 -24.21 -9.21 6.66
CA TRP A 199 -25.27 -10.04 6.11
C TRP A 199 -26.63 -9.62 6.65
N LEU A 200 -27.61 -9.39 5.75
CA LEU A 200 -28.91 -8.80 6.03
C LEU A 200 -28.80 -7.43 6.73
N HIS A 201 -28.73 -7.42 8.06
CA HIS A 201 -28.74 -6.21 8.88
C HIS A 201 -27.71 -6.22 10.03
N ASP A 202 -26.83 -7.22 10.08
CA ASP A 202 -25.93 -7.41 11.21
C ASP A 202 -24.56 -7.96 10.80
N VAL A 203 -23.59 -7.83 11.71
CA VAL A 203 -22.28 -8.48 11.62
C VAL A 203 -22.13 -9.37 12.85
N THR A 204 -21.88 -10.66 12.64
CA THR A 204 -21.79 -11.62 13.75
C THR A 204 -20.57 -11.32 14.64
N GLU A 205 -20.61 -11.76 15.91
CA GLU A 205 -19.44 -11.64 16.78
C GLU A 205 -18.27 -12.47 16.24
N GLU A 206 -18.56 -13.65 15.69
CA GLU A 206 -17.58 -14.56 15.16
C GLU A 206 -16.86 -14.02 13.93
N ASP A 207 -17.56 -13.30 13.05
CA ASP A 207 -16.94 -12.61 11.90
C ASP A 207 -16.03 -11.46 12.36
N ARG A 208 -16.47 -10.68 13.37
CA ARG A 208 -15.67 -9.58 13.94
C ARG A 208 -14.39 -10.09 14.59
N GLU A 209 -14.50 -11.17 15.35
CA GLU A 209 -13.34 -11.80 15.98
C GLU A 209 -12.41 -12.45 14.95
N ALA A 210 -12.94 -13.01 13.85
CA ALA A 210 -12.12 -13.48 12.75
C ALA A 210 -11.33 -12.33 12.09
N ILE A 211 -11.96 -11.18 11.83
CA ILE A 211 -11.30 -9.99 11.29
C ILE A 211 -10.20 -9.50 12.26
N ARG A 212 -10.47 -9.50 13.58
CA ARG A 212 -9.48 -9.13 14.59
C ARG A 212 -8.25 -10.06 14.55
N ARG A 213 -8.48 -11.38 14.56
CA ARG A 213 -7.40 -12.39 14.43
C ARG A 213 -6.60 -12.27 13.14
N TRP A 214 -7.27 -11.96 12.03
CA TRP A 214 -6.62 -11.72 10.74
C TRP A 214 -5.60 -10.58 10.83
N ARG A 215 -6.00 -9.47 11.43
CA ARG A 215 -5.12 -8.29 11.62
C ARG A 215 -4.02 -8.56 12.64
N GLU A 216 -4.31 -9.25 13.74
CA GLU A 216 -3.31 -9.64 14.75
C GLU A 216 -2.23 -10.57 14.20
N ALA A 217 -2.53 -11.34 13.15
CA ALA A 217 -1.55 -12.15 12.42
C ALA A 217 -0.61 -11.31 11.51
N GLY A 218 -0.79 -9.98 11.50
CA GLY A 218 -0.01 -9.03 10.71
C GLY A 218 -0.53 -8.82 9.30
N ASN A 219 -1.76 -9.23 8.98
CA ASN A 219 -2.34 -9.04 7.64
C ASN A 219 -3.18 -7.76 7.56
N LEU A 220 -3.37 -7.23 6.34
CA LEU A 220 -4.21 -6.05 6.11
C LEU A 220 -5.67 -6.42 5.91
N PHE A 221 -6.58 -5.62 6.47
CA PHE A 221 -8.01 -5.69 6.21
C PHE A 221 -8.52 -4.38 5.61
N VAL A 222 -9.17 -4.47 4.46
CA VAL A 222 -9.66 -3.34 3.68
C VAL A 222 -11.15 -3.51 3.45
N ILE A 223 -11.93 -2.45 3.72
CA ILE A 223 -13.33 -2.38 3.30
C ILE A 223 -13.39 -1.69 1.95
N ASP A 224 -13.92 -2.36 0.93
CA ASP A 224 -14.08 -1.87 -0.44
C ASP A 224 -15.56 -1.81 -0.84
N THR A 225 -16.15 -0.61 -0.74
CA THR A 225 -17.60 -0.42 -0.76
C THR A 225 -18.05 0.72 -1.67
N GLY A 226 -19.31 0.63 -2.12
CA GLY A 226 -20.00 1.73 -2.80
C GLY A 226 -20.45 2.86 -1.87
N ARG A 227 -20.39 2.66 -0.54
CA ARG A 227 -20.73 3.71 0.44
C ARG A 227 -19.73 4.86 0.42
N SER A 228 -20.16 6.03 0.90
CA SER A 228 -19.27 7.13 1.24
C SER A 228 -18.49 6.85 2.53
N MET A 229 -17.37 7.55 2.72
CA MET A 229 -16.56 7.48 3.94
C MET A 229 -17.37 7.78 5.21
N GLU A 230 -18.17 8.83 5.19
CA GLU A 230 -19.07 9.18 6.30
C GLU A 230 -20.00 8.02 6.66
N SER A 231 -20.64 7.38 5.67
CA SER A 231 -21.56 6.29 5.96
C SER A 231 -20.88 5.01 6.42
N ILE A 232 -19.73 4.64 5.84
CA ILE A 232 -19.08 3.38 6.19
C ILE A 232 -18.37 3.47 7.54
N SER A 233 -17.81 4.63 7.89
CA SER A 233 -17.16 4.83 9.18
C SER A 233 -18.14 4.65 10.35
N GLU A 234 -19.36 5.22 10.25
CA GLU A 234 -20.42 4.98 11.24
C GLU A 234 -20.79 3.49 11.38
N GLN A 235 -20.82 2.74 10.26
CA GLN A 235 -21.10 1.31 10.32
C GLN A 235 -19.94 0.53 10.95
N ALA A 236 -18.71 0.84 10.55
CA ALA A 236 -17.52 0.21 11.10
C ALA A 236 -17.43 0.45 12.62
N GLU A 237 -17.70 1.67 13.09
CA GLU A 237 -17.77 2.00 14.51
C GLU A 237 -18.91 1.26 15.22
N LYS A 238 -20.12 1.25 14.64
CA LYS A 238 -21.29 0.54 15.18
C LYS A 238 -21.00 -0.94 15.44
N TYR A 239 -20.25 -1.58 14.55
CA TYR A 239 -19.94 -3.00 14.64
C TYR A 239 -18.55 -3.27 15.23
N ASP A 240 -17.80 -2.29 15.73
CA ASP A 240 -16.44 -2.48 16.25
C ASP A 240 -15.50 -3.18 15.24
N ILE A 241 -15.59 -2.79 13.97
CA ILE A 241 -14.72 -3.27 12.89
C ILE A 241 -13.68 -2.20 12.63
N VAL A 242 -12.41 -2.56 12.76
CA VAL A 242 -11.27 -1.67 12.55
C VAL A 242 -10.52 -2.12 11.29
N PRO A 243 -10.80 -1.55 10.11
CA PRO A 243 -10.01 -1.79 8.91
C PRO A 243 -8.74 -0.93 8.87
N ASP A 244 -7.75 -1.41 8.12
CA ASP A 244 -6.50 -0.69 7.87
C ASP A 244 -6.67 0.38 6.78
N TYR A 245 -7.59 0.15 5.83
CA TYR A 245 -7.93 1.08 4.76
C TYR A 245 -9.41 1.00 4.37
N TYR A 246 -9.93 2.11 3.83
CA TYR A 246 -11.24 2.17 3.21
C TYR A 246 -11.09 2.54 1.74
N ILE A 247 -11.75 1.79 0.87
CA ILE A 247 -12.01 2.13 -0.52
C ILE A 247 -13.51 2.40 -0.62
N THR A 248 -13.86 3.62 -1.01
CA THR A 248 -15.23 4.14 -0.94
C THR A 248 -15.67 4.71 -2.28
N ASN A 249 -16.98 4.96 -2.43
CA ASN A 249 -17.57 5.46 -3.67
C ASN A 249 -17.18 4.58 -4.88
N ASN A 250 -17.22 3.26 -4.72
CA ASN A 250 -16.86 2.26 -5.74
C ASN A 250 -15.43 2.42 -6.28
N GLY A 251 -14.47 2.79 -5.42
CA GLY A 251 -13.07 2.97 -5.81
C GLY A 251 -12.64 4.41 -6.06
N GLY A 252 -13.57 5.37 -6.01
CA GLY A 252 -13.26 6.77 -6.30
C GLY A 252 -12.45 7.46 -5.20
N MET A 253 -12.52 6.94 -3.98
CA MET A 253 -11.88 7.55 -2.81
C MET A 253 -11.18 6.46 -1.99
N ILE A 254 -9.95 6.75 -1.54
CA ILE A 254 -9.16 5.84 -0.68
C ILE A 254 -8.76 6.59 0.60
N TYR A 255 -8.96 5.94 1.75
CA TYR A 255 -8.60 6.44 3.06
C TYR A 255 -7.79 5.43 3.86
N THR A 256 -6.92 5.91 4.74
CA THR A 256 -6.38 5.09 5.85
C THR A 256 -7.50 4.74 6.83
N GLY A 257 -7.30 3.72 7.66
CA GLY A 257 -8.20 3.36 8.76
C GLY A 257 -8.41 4.51 9.76
N SER A 258 -7.44 5.43 9.87
CA SER A 258 -7.53 6.66 10.67
C SER A 258 -8.29 7.81 9.97
N GLY A 259 -8.75 7.61 8.73
CA GLY A 259 -9.52 8.60 7.97
C GLY A 259 -8.69 9.60 7.15
N LYS A 260 -7.38 9.40 7.01
CA LYS A 260 -6.56 10.25 6.12
C LYS A 260 -6.85 9.88 4.66
N ASN A 261 -7.24 10.86 3.85
CA ASN A 261 -7.42 10.66 2.41
C ASN A 261 -6.07 10.40 1.72
N LEU A 262 -6.00 9.32 0.93
CA LEU A 262 -4.84 8.92 0.14
C LEU A 262 -5.07 9.18 -1.36
N LEU A 263 -6.29 8.99 -1.82
CA LEU A 263 -6.68 9.21 -3.21
C LEU A 263 -8.10 9.77 -3.26
N ALA A 264 -8.32 10.69 -4.20
CA ALA A 264 -9.61 11.27 -4.48
C ALA A 264 -9.79 11.46 -5.99
N SER A 265 -10.88 10.91 -6.52
CA SER A 265 -11.30 11.11 -7.90
C SER A 265 -12.58 11.91 -7.94
N TYR A 266 -12.51 13.09 -8.55
CA TYR A 266 -13.64 13.99 -8.63
C TYR A 266 -14.18 14.09 -10.05
N ILE A 267 -15.50 14.24 -10.15
CA ILE A 267 -16.17 14.69 -11.36
C ILE A 267 -15.76 16.14 -11.60
N ASP A 268 -15.49 16.47 -12.87
CA ASP A 268 -15.22 17.84 -13.28
C ASP A 268 -16.34 18.79 -12.78
N PRO A 269 -16.01 19.91 -12.11
CA PRO A 269 -17.02 20.78 -11.49
C PRO A 269 -18.10 21.29 -12.45
N ILE A 270 -17.75 21.60 -13.71
CA ILE A 270 -18.72 22.09 -14.69
C ILE A 270 -19.69 20.96 -15.04
N THR A 271 -19.14 19.78 -15.32
CA THR A 271 -19.93 18.57 -15.62
C THR A 271 -20.85 18.19 -14.44
N ALA A 272 -20.36 18.28 -13.21
CA ALA A 272 -21.16 18.03 -12.00
C ALA A 272 -22.33 19.02 -11.88
N VAL A 273 -22.07 20.31 -12.12
CA VAL A 273 -23.11 21.34 -12.12
C VAL A 273 -24.14 21.12 -13.21
N ASP A 274 -23.72 20.72 -14.41
CA ASP A 274 -24.63 20.38 -15.52
C ASP A 274 -25.56 19.20 -15.14
N ILE A 275 -25.03 18.19 -14.44
CA ILE A 275 -25.83 17.07 -13.95
C ILE A 275 -26.82 17.52 -12.89
N MET A 276 -26.39 18.30 -11.91
CA MET A 276 -27.27 18.83 -10.87
C MET A 276 -28.39 19.69 -11.49
N TYR A 277 -28.05 20.55 -12.43
CA TYR A 277 -29.02 21.34 -13.18
C TYR A 277 -29.99 20.45 -13.96
N ALA A 278 -29.50 19.40 -14.63
CA ALA A 278 -30.36 18.46 -15.33
C ALA A 278 -31.31 17.75 -14.36
N ALA A 279 -30.83 17.28 -13.20
CA ALA A 279 -31.63 16.62 -12.18
C ALA A 279 -32.77 17.52 -11.66
N GLU A 280 -32.53 18.82 -11.52
CA GLU A 280 -33.55 19.80 -11.13
C GLU A 280 -34.61 20.08 -12.20
N ASN A 281 -34.32 19.80 -13.47
CA ASN A 281 -35.15 20.21 -14.62
C ASN A 281 -35.77 19.04 -15.40
N ILE A 282 -35.44 17.79 -15.08
CA ILE A 282 -36.08 16.61 -15.65
C ILE A 282 -37.19 16.10 -14.72
N GLY A 283 -38.30 15.63 -15.30
CA GLY A 283 -39.38 15.05 -14.51
C GLY A 283 -38.98 13.73 -13.84
N ASN A 284 -39.74 13.34 -12.82
CA ASN A 284 -39.62 12.06 -12.09
C ASN A 284 -38.37 11.92 -11.19
N VAL A 285 -37.59 13.00 -11.03
CA VAL A 285 -36.52 13.06 -10.02
C VAL A 285 -37.14 13.43 -8.68
N VAL A 286 -36.87 12.60 -7.68
CA VAL A 286 -37.30 12.82 -6.29
C VAL A 286 -36.33 13.76 -5.58
N SER A 287 -35.04 13.44 -5.71
CA SER A 287 -33.93 14.09 -5.04
C SER A 287 -32.64 13.76 -5.77
N TYR A 288 -31.58 14.49 -5.47
CA TYR A 288 -30.23 14.04 -5.76
C TYR A 288 -29.32 14.25 -4.55
N VAL A 289 -28.31 13.39 -4.42
CA VAL A 289 -27.32 13.43 -3.36
C VAL A 289 -25.95 13.59 -3.99
N VAL A 290 -25.17 14.55 -3.48
CA VAL A 290 -23.79 14.80 -3.88
C VAL A 290 -22.87 14.39 -2.75
N ASN A 291 -21.86 13.58 -3.05
CA ASN A 291 -20.77 13.32 -2.13
C ASN A 291 -19.58 14.21 -2.46
N ASP A 292 -19.08 14.98 -1.48
CA ASP A 292 -17.95 15.91 -1.66
C ASP A 292 -16.56 15.24 -1.51
N GLY A 293 -16.57 13.91 -1.39
CA GLY A 293 -15.43 13.08 -1.00
C GLY A 293 -15.63 12.46 0.37
N TYR A 294 -16.35 13.12 1.27
CA TYR A 294 -16.62 12.62 2.62
C TYR A 294 -18.10 12.70 2.96
N HIS A 295 -18.64 13.92 3.04
CA HIS A 295 -20.02 14.22 3.41
C HIS A 295 -20.97 13.99 2.25
N ARG A 296 -22.24 13.75 2.58
CA ARG A 296 -23.33 13.59 1.60
C ARG A 296 -24.34 14.71 1.78
N HIS A 297 -24.56 15.44 0.71
CA HIS A 297 -25.45 16.60 0.67
C HIS A 297 -26.64 16.30 -0.22
N ARG A 298 -27.86 16.42 0.32
CA ARG A 298 -29.10 16.07 -0.41
C ARG A 298 -29.85 17.33 -0.82
N ILE A 299 -30.38 17.31 -2.05
CA ILE A 299 -31.36 18.28 -2.52
C ILE A 299 -32.63 17.51 -2.89
N ILE A 300 -33.77 17.99 -2.39
CA ILE A 300 -35.09 17.48 -2.74
C ILE A 300 -35.56 18.26 -3.97
N VAL A 301 -35.95 17.54 -5.02
CA VAL A 301 -36.44 18.13 -6.28
C VAL A 301 -37.97 18.15 -6.30
N ASP A 302 -38.60 17.06 -5.85
CA ASP A 302 -40.06 16.95 -5.77
C ASP A 302 -40.50 16.36 -4.41
N GLU A 303 -41.05 17.20 -3.54
CA GLU A 303 -41.55 16.81 -2.22
C GLU A 303 -42.78 15.89 -2.28
N ALA A 304 -43.49 15.84 -3.42
CA ALA A 304 -44.64 14.97 -3.58
C ALA A 304 -44.23 13.50 -3.81
N LEU A 305 -42.97 13.27 -4.18
CA LEU A 305 -42.42 11.94 -4.42
C LEU A 305 -41.66 11.43 -3.19
N LYS A 306 -41.74 10.12 -2.94
CA LYS A 306 -41.07 9.49 -1.80
C LYS A 306 -39.70 8.98 -2.20
N ASP A 307 -38.67 9.47 -1.52
CA ASP A 307 -37.30 9.00 -1.68
C ASP A 307 -37.13 7.63 -1.01
N GLN A 308 -36.90 6.60 -1.81
CA GLN A 308 -36.74 5.23 -1.35
C GLN A 308 -35.31 4.92 -0.87
N ARG A 309 -34.33 5.76 -1.23
CA ARG A 309 -32.91 5.49 -0.96
C ARG A 309 -32.40 6.30 0.23
N TYR A 310 -32.76 7.58 0.29
CA TYR A 310 -32.30 8.52 1.32
C TYR A 310 -33.46 9.17 2.10
N PRO A 311 -34.42 8.38 2.65
CA PRO A 311 -35.59 8.94 3.32
C PRO A 311 -35.26 9.68 4.62
N SER A 312 -34.07 9.46 5.20
CA SER A 312 -33.64 10.02 6.48
C SER A 312 -32.47 11.01 6.36
N LEU A 313 -31.98 11.26 5.15
CA LEU A 313 -30.94 12.26 4.92
C LEU A 313 -31.64 13.60 4.71
N GLU A 314 -31.44 14.53 5.63
CA GLU A 314 -32.02 15.87 5.55
C GLU A 314 -31.13 16.78 4.69
N PRO A 315 -31.71 17.71 3.90
CA PRO A 315 -30.95 18.73 3.20
C PRO A 315 -30.16 19.61 4.18
N ASP A 316 -28.88 19.80 3.90
CA ASP A 316 -27.95 20.57 4.73
C ASP A 316 -27.36 21.79 4.00
N LEU A 317 -27.45 21.83 2.68
CA LEU A 317 -27.01 22.94 1.82
C LEU A 317 -28.11 23.35 0.85
N SER A 318 -28.11 24.62 0.44
CA SER A 318 -28.90 25.08 -0.70
C SER A 318 -28.30 24.60 -2.04
N PRO A 319 -29.09 24.54 -3.13
CA PRO A 319 -28.58 24.17 -4.45
C PRO A 319 -27.41 25.04 -4.92
N ASP A 320 -27.43 26.35 -4.62
CA ASP A 320 -26.36 27.28 -5.00
C ASP A 320 -25.08 27.04 -4.19
N GLU A 321 -25.18 26.76 -2.90
CA GLU A 321 -24.02 26.40 -2.07
C GLU A 321 -23.40 25.09 -2.55
N LEU A 322 -24.23 24.10 -2.88
CA LEU A 322 -23.79 22.80 -3.36
C LEU A 322 -23.06 22.88 -4.71
N LYS A 323 -23.58 23.68 -5.64
CA LYS A 323 -22.94 23.97 -6.94
C LYS A 323 -21.60 24.71 -6.80
N ASN A 324 -21.32 25.31 -5.65
CA ASN A 324 -20.07 26.02 -5.36
C ASN A 324 -19.05 25.23 -4.52
N LEU A 325 -19.34 23.96 -4.14
CA LEU A 325 -18.41 23.12 -3.37
C LEU A 325 -17.07 22.86 -4.09
N GLY A 326 -17.12 22.68 -5.42
CA GLY A 326 -15.93 22.44 -6.24
C GLY A 326 -15.32 21.04 -6.14
N ARG A 327 -15.91 20.13 -5.34
CA ARG A 327 -15.48 18.73 -5.19
C ARG A 327 -16.69 17.80 -5.23
N TYR A 328 -16.68 16.85 -6.14
CA TYR A 328 -17.83 16.01 -6.47
C TYR A 328 -17.38 14.57 -6.70
N ALA A 329 -17.25 13.77 -5.65
CA ALA A 329 -16.76 12.40 -5.76
C ALA A 329 -17.80 11.46 -6.39
N GLN A 330 -19.08 11.71 -6.09
CA GLN A 330 -20.20 10.95 -6.63
C GLN A 330 -21.46 11.82 -6.65
N ILE A 331 -22.31 11.62 -7.64
CA ILE A 331 -23.67 12.16 -7.68
C ILE A 331 -24.64 10.98 -7.79
N VAL A 332 -25.67 10.97 -6.96
CA VAL A 332 -26.72 9.94 -6.96
C VAL A 332 -28.04 10.62 -7.25
N ILE A 333 -28.66 10.31 -8.38
CA ILE A 333 -29.99 10.84 -8.74
C ILE A 333 -31.03 9.80 -8.35
N SER A 334 -31.95 10.18 -7.46
CA SER A 334 -33.05 9.31 -7.03
C SER A 334 -34.30 9.56 -7.84
N MET A 335 -34.80 8.51 -8.47
CA MET A 335 -35.99 8.51 -9.30
C MET A 335 -37.17 7.86 -8.56
N ASP A 336 -38.38 8.14 -9.03
CA ASP A 336 -39.62 7.53 -8.51
C ASP A 336 -39.74 6.01 -8.82
N THR A 337 -39.14 5.55 -9.92
CA THR A 337 -39.21 4.17 -10.42
C THR A 337 -37.85 3.65 -10.87
N VAL A 338 -37.72 2.31 -10.89
CA VAL A 338 -36.51 1.60 -11.34
C VAL A 338 -36.27 1.80 -12.84
N GLU A 339 -37.36 1.86 -13.61
CA GLU A 339 -37.34 2.10 -15.04
C GLU A 339 -36.77 3.49 -15.36
N HIS A 340 -37.24 4.53 -14.65
CA HIS A 340 -36.72 5.89 -14.84
C HIS A 340 -35.26 6.02 -14.40
N ALA A 341 -34.83 5.33 -13.33
CA ALA A 341 -33.42 5.26 -12.95
C ALA A 341 -32.57 4.64 -14.07
N SER A 342 -33.03 3.51 -14.61
CA SER A 342 -32.36 2.81 -15.71
C SER A 342 -32.28 3.65 -17.00
N GLU A 343 -33.33 4.42 -17.32
CA GLU A 343 -33.31 5.36 -18.44
C GLU A 343 -32.36 6.53 -18.21
N THR A 344 -32.31 7.06 -16.99
CA THR A 344 -31.40 8.15 -16.61
C THR A 344 -29.95 7.72 -16.74
N VAL A 345 -29.61 6.51 -16.31
CA VAL A 345 -28.28 5.90 -16.50
C VAL A 345 -27.90 5.81 -17.97
N LYS A 346 -28.81 5.33 -18.84
CA LYS A 346 -28.57 5.26 -20.29
C LYS A 346 -28.30 6.64 -20.89
N LYS A 347 -29.06 7.67 -20.45
CA LYS A 347 -28.86 9.06 -20.89
C LYS A 347 -27.50 9.57 -20.46
N ILE A 348 -27.13 9.44 -19.18
CA ILE A 348 -25.85 9.94 -18.66
C ILE A 348 -24.67 9.27 -19.38
N ASN A 349 -24.68 7.95 -19.51
CA ASN A 349 -23.64 7.22 -20.23
C ASN A 349 -23.59 7.56 -21.72
N GLY A 350 -24.72 7.96 -22.33
CA GLY A 350 -24.78 8.41 -23.72
C GLY A 350 -24.30 9.84 -23.94
N TYR A 351 -24.57 10.76 -23.01
CA TYR A 351 -24.13 12.15 -23.08
C TYR A 351 -22.67 12.35 -22.65
N PHE A 352 -22.19 11.53 -21.71
CA PHE A 352 -20.87 11.65 -21.09
C PHE A 352 -20.04 10.35 -21.19
N PRO A 353 -19.94 9.70 -22.37
CA PRO A 353 -19.40 8.35 -22.51
C PRO A 353 -17.94 8.22 -22.07
N ASP A 354 -17.15 9.28 -22.27
CA ASP A 354 -15.70 9.31 -22.05
C ASP A 354 -15.30 9.80 -20.66
N VAL A 355 -16.20 10.48 -19.94
CA VAL A 355 -15.87 11.16 -18.68
C VAL A 355 -16.62 10.62 -17.47
N LEU A 356 -17.78 9.98 -17.65
CA LEU A 356 -18.58 9.44 -16.57
C LEU A 356 -18.97 7.97 -16.78
N ALA A 357 -19.19 7.29 -15.66
CA ALA A 357 -19.90 6.04 -15.60
C ALA A 357 -21.12 6.20 -14.69
N ALA A 358 -22.29 5.84 -15.21
CA ALA A 358 -23.52 5.74 -14.45
C ALA A 358 -23.97 4.28 -14.32
N TYR A 359 -24.44 3.91 -13.13
CA TYR A 359 -24.93 2.56 -12.81
C TYR A 359 -26.33 2.64 -12.23
N ALA A 360 -27.21 1.72 -12.65
CA ALA A 360 -28.55 1.63 -12.11
C ALA A 360 -28.53 0.79 -10.83
N ASN A 361 -29.07 1.34 -9.75
CA ASN A 361 -29.21 0.63 -8.49
C ASN A 361 -30.61 0.86 -7.92
N ARG A 362 -31.52 -0.08 -8.22
CA ARG A 362 -32.95 0.06 -7.89
C ARG A 362 -33.50 1.40 -8.39
N TYR A 363 -33.86 2.30 -7.48
CA TYR A 363 -34.49 3.59 -7.77
C TYR A 363 -33.48 4.71 -8.07
N VAL A 364 -32.17 4.44 -8.07
CA VAL A 364 -31.16 5.48 -8.24
C VAL A 364 -30.22 5.25 -9.41
N ALA A 365 -29.70 6.35 -9.95
CA ALA A 365 -28.57 6.39 -10.87
C ALA A 365 -27.33 6.85 -10.09
N ASP A 366 -26.37 5.94 -9.88
CA ASP A 366 -25.08 6.23 -9.26
C ASP A 366 -24.09 6.72 -10.31
N ILE A 367 -23.58 7.95 -10.17
CA ILE A 367 -22.72 8.61 -11.17
C ILE A 367 -21.34 8.87 -10.56
N ILE A 368 -20.31 8.34 -11.21
CA ILE A 368 -18.91 8.47 -10.82
C ILE A 368 -18.03 8.83 -12.04
N PRO A 369 -16.79 9.30 -11.84
CA PRO A 369 -15.85 9.46 -12.96
C PRO A 369 -15.59 8.14 -13.70
N LYS A 370 -15.35 8.24 -15.01
CA LYS A 370 -15.04 7.07 -15.85
C LYS A 370 -13.72 6.41 -15.42
N GLY A 371 -13.64 5.08 -15.55
CA GLY A 371 -12.42 4.31 -15.30
C GLY A 371 -12.24 3.88 -13.85
N ILE A 372 -13.22 4.21 -12.99
CA ILE A 372 -13.20 3.89 -11.57
C ILE A 372 -14.12 2.69 -11.31
N SER A 373 -13.59 1.77 -10.53
CA SER A 373 -14.26 0.60 -9.96
C SER A 373 -13.56 0.21 -8.66
N LYS A 374 -14.23 -0.62 -7.85
CA LYS A 374 -13.65 -1.25 -6.66
C LYS A 374 -12.27 -1.84 -6.94
N ALA A 375 -12.18 -2.67 -7.98
CA ALA A 375 -10.92 -3.24 -8.44
C ALA A 375 -9.86 -2.20 -8.83
N SER A 376 -10.22 -1.11 -9.51
CA SER A 376 -9.26 -0.06 -9.81
C SER A 376 -8.76 0.68 -8.56
N GLY A 377 -9.64 0.91 -7.57
CA GLY A 377 -9.28 1.50 -6.29
C GLY A 377 -8.35 0.58 -5.50
N LEU A 378 -8.63 -0.73 -5.52
CA LEU A 378 -7.79 -1.73 -4.88
C LEU A 378 -6.41 -1.82 -5.54
N ARG A 379 -6.31 -1.73 -6.88
CA ARG A 379 -5.01 -1.66 -7.56
C ARG A 379 -4.22 -0.43 -7.15
N HIS A 380 -4.85 0.74 -7.09
CA HIS A 380 -4.18 1.96 -6.62
C HIS A 380 -3.71 1.82 -5.17
N LEU A 381 -4.49 1.17 -4.30
CA LEU A 381 -4.06 0.90 -2.93
C LEU A 381 -2.86 -0.07 -2.91
N CYS A 382 -2.88 -1.13 -3.72
CA CYS A 382 -1.75 -2.06 -3.84
C CYS A 382 -0.50 -1.35 -4.37
N GLU A 383 -0.62 -0.47 -5.36
CA GLU A 383 0.48 0.35 -5.86
C GLU A 383 1.01 1.30 -4.79
N TYR A 384 0.13 1.99 -4.07
CA TYR A 384 0.50 2.91 -3.00
C TYR A 384 1.24 2.23 -1.84
N LEU A 385 0.80 1.02 -1.49
CA LEU A 385 1.41 0.19 -0.45
C LEU A 385 2.52 -0.71 -0.98
N PHE A 386 2.81 -0.63 -2.28
CA PHE A 386 3.69 -1.56 -3.00
C PHE A 386 3.39 -3.05 -2.75
N PHE A 387 2.14 -3.38 -2.42
CA PHE A 387 1.64 -4.73 -2.16
C PHE A 387 1.58 -5.57 -3.46
N ASP A 388 1.83 -6.88 -3.38
CA ASP A 388 1.67 -7.79 -4.53
C ASP A 388 0.20 -8.20 -4.67
N GLU A 389 -0.37 -8.04 -5.87
CA GLU A 389 -1.74 -8.48 -6.15
C GLU A 389 -1.91 -9.99 -5.90
N ALA A 390 -0.85 -10.80 -5.99
CA ALA A 390 -0.90 -12.24 -5.71
C ALA A 390 -1.23 -12.56 -4.24
N ASP A 391 -0.96 -11.63 -3.31
CA ASP A 391 -1.20 -11.78 -1.87
C ASP A 391 -2.52 -11.12 -1.41
N VAL A 392 -3.29 -10.58 -2.35
CA VAL A 392 -4.61 -9.99 -2.10
C VAL A 392 -5.68 -11.08 -2.19
N ILE A 393 -6.68 -11.01 -1.31
CA ILE A 393 -7.87 -11.83 -1.30
C ILE A 393 -9.07 -10.89 -1.42
N THR A 394 -9.93 -11.08 -2.42
CA THR A 394 -11.13 -10.25 -2.59
C THR A 394 -12.39 -10.99 -2.16
N PHE A 395 -13.30 -10.30 -1.47
CA PHE A 395 -14.57 -10.87 -1.01
C PHE A 395 -15.76 -9.96 -1.39
N GLY A 396 -16.83 -10.54 -1.93
CA GLY A 396 -17.99 -9.80 -2.45
C GLY A 396 -19.26 -10.65 -2.59
N ASP A 397 -20.35 -10.03 -3.03
CA ASP A 397 -21.66 -10.69 -3.18
C ASP A 397 -22.51 -10.22 -4.36
N ALA A 398 -22.14 -9.13 -5.04
CA ALA A 398 -23.00 -8.49 -6.03
C ALA A 398 -22.29 -8.15 -7.35
N ASP A 399 -23.06 -7.70 -8.35
CA ASP A 399 -22.56 -7.36 -9.70
C ASP A 399 -21.43 -6.31 -9.70
N ASN A 400 -21.48 -5.35 -8.77
CA ASN A 400 -20.44 -4.34 -8.62
C ASN A 400 -19.12 -4.90 -8.06
N ASP A 401 -19.11 -6.16 -7.58
CA ASP A 401 -17.93 -6.89 -7.15
C ASP A 401 -17.33 -7.77 -8.25
N ILE A 402 -18.01 -7.97 -9.39
CA ILE A 402 -17.46 -8.72 -10.54
C ILE A 402 -16.07 -8.23 -10.94
N PRO A 403 -15.78 -6.91 -11.00
CA PRO A 403 -14.42 -6.44 -11.23
C PRO A 403 -13.40 -6.94 -10.19
N LEU A 404 -13.79 -7.10 -8.92
CA LEU A 404 -12.94 -7.68 -7.87
C LEU A 404 -12.73 -9.17 -8.08
N PHE A 405 -13.74 -9.92 -8.55
CA PHE A 405 -13.60 -11.34 -8.82
C PHE A 405 -12.63 -11.68 -9.96
N HIS A 406 -12.35 -10.70 -10.83
CA HIS A 406 -11.31 -10.76 -11.86
C HIS A 406 -9.99 -10.10 -11.45
N PHE A 407 -9.82 -9.72 -10.18
CA PHE A 407 -8.61 -9.04 -9.71
C PHE A 407 -7.39 -9.98 -9.75
N ASN A 408 -7.54 -11.20 -9.22
CA ASN A 408 -6.50 -12.23 -9.20
C ASN A 408 -7.13 -13.64 -9.11
N LYS A 409 -6.39 -14.64 -8.60
CA LYS A 409 -6.89 -16.01 -8.42
C LYS A 409 -7.49 -16.30 -7.02
N ASN A 410 -7.29 -15.41 -6.06
CA ASN A 410 -7.73 -15.58 -4.67
C ASN A 410 -9.02 -14.79 -4.43
N THR A 411 -10.05 -15.09 -5.22
CA THR A 411 -11.32 -14.33 -5.19
C THR A 411 -12.46 -15.18 -4.65
N TYR A 412 -13.26 -14.60 -3.76
CA TYR A 412 -14.28 -15.30 -2.99
C TYR A 412 -15.63 -14.59 -3.12
N CYS A 413 -16.68 -15.34 -3.43
CA CYS A 413 -18.06 -14.87 -3.42
C CYS A 413 -18.84 -15.51 -2.26
N ILE A 414 -19.76 -14.78 -1.64
CA ILE A 414 -20.64 -15.37 -0.62
C ILE A 414 -21.60 -16.38 -1.26
N SER A 415 -21.82 -17.53 -0.62
CA SER A 415 -22.62 -18.63 -1.19
C SER A 415 -24.12 -18.32 -1.31
N SER A 416 -24.58 -17.24 -0.70
CA SER A 416 -25.94 -16.71 -0.78
C SER A 416 -26.15 -15.72 -1.94
N ALA A 417 -25.09 -15.32 -2.66
CA ALA A 417 -25.18 -14.47 -3.84
C ALA A 417 -25.91 -15.18 -5.00
N GLU A 418 -26.30 -14.44 -6.03
CA GLU A 418 -26.90 -15.04 -7.23
C GLU A 418 -25.91 -15.97 -7.94
N GLU A 419 -26.41 -17.08 -8.52
CA GLU A 419 -25.55 -18.10 -9.14
C GLU A 419 -24.64 -17.54 -10.24
N GLU A 420 -25.08 -16.53 -10.99
CA GLU A 420 -24.26 -15.89 -12.01
C GLU A 420 -23.10 -15.10 -11.41
N VAL A 421 -23.32 -14.42 -10.28
CA VAL A 421 -22.27 -13.69 -9.55
C VAL A 421 -21.27 -14.67 -8.93
N GLN A 422 -21.73 -15.78 -8.38
CA GLN A 422 -20.86 -16.82 -7.81
C GLN A 422 -19.89 -17.41 -8.84
N LYS A 423 -20.31 -17.55 -10.11
CA LYS A 423 -19.49 -18.10 -11.20
C LYS A 423 -18.31 -17.22 -11.59
N GLU A 424 -18.38 -15.92 -11.28
CA GLU A 424 -17.30 -14.97 -11.60
C GLU A 424 -16.12 -15.09 -10.61
N ALA A 425 -16.35 -15.60 -9.40
CA ALA A 425 -15.32 -15.81 -8.37
C ALA A 425 -14.65 -17.19 -8.45
N CYS A 426 -13.39 -17.29 -8.00
CA CYS A 426 -12.65 -18.54 -7.97
C CYS A 426 -13.14 -19.50 -6.87
N HIS A 427 -13.67 -18.95 -5.78
CA HIS A 427 -14.10 -19.68 -4.59
C HIS A 427 -15.43 -19.15 -4.07
N THR A 428 -16.15 -20.00 -3.34
CA THR A 428 -17.37 -19.63 -2.62
C THR A 428 -17.26 -20.00 -1.15
N VAL A 429 -17.78 -19.14 -0.28
CA VAL A 429 -17.76 -19.30 1.20
C VAL A 429 -19.08 -18.82 1.80
N SER A 430 -19.43 -19.31 2.98
CA SER A 430 -20.68 -18.92 3.65
C SER A 430 -20.61 -17.58 4.40
N CYS A 431 -19.40 -17.16 4.79
CA CYS A 431 -19.15 -15.95 5.59
C CYS A 431 -17.67 -15.57 5.54
N ILE A 432 -17.35 -14.36 6.01
CA ILE A 432 -15.97 -13.86 6.04
C ILE A 432 -15.09 -14.62 7.04
N ARG A 433 -15.65 -15.13 8.15
CA ARG A 433 -14.92 -16.02 9.06
C ARG A 433 -14.36 -17.23 8.33
N GLU A 434 -15.18 -17.91 7.52
CA GLU A 434 -14.76 -19.10 6.79
C GLU A 434 -13.61 -18.78 5.82
N LEU A 435 -13.70 -17.66 5.11
CA LEU A 435 -12.62 -17.16 4.25
C LEU A 435 -11.33 -16.95 5.04
N ILE A 436 -11.42 -16.28 6.20
CA ILE A 436 -10.26 -16.00 7.05
C ILE A 436 -9.65 -17.31 7.56
N GLU A 437 -10.46 -18.25 8.04
CA GLU A 437 -9.99 -19.55 8.58
C GLU A 437 -9.28 -20.41 7.52
N GLN A 438 -9.63 -20.26 6.23
CA GLN A 438 -8.96 -20.95 5.13
C GLN A 438 -7.61 -20.32 4.75
N ASN A 439 -7.35 -19.08 5.15
CA ASN A 439 -6.23 -18.26 4.65
C ASN A 439 -5.28 -17.72 5.72
N LEU A 440 -5.65 -17.80 6.99
CA LEU A 440 -4.81 -17.51 8.15
C LEU A 440 -3.75 -18.61 8.32
#